data_AF-A0A6I1ZCM5-F1
#
_entry.id   AF-A0A6I1ZCM5-F1
#
_cell.length_a   1.000
_cell.length_b   1.000
_cell.length_c   1.000
_cell.angle_alpha   90.00
_cell.angle_beta   90.00
_cell.angle_gamma   90.00
#
_symmetry.space_group_name_H-M   'P 1'
#
loop_
_entity.id
_entity.type
_entity.pdbx_description
1 polymer ?
#
loop_
_entity_poly.entity_id
_entity_poly.type
_entity_poly.pdbx_seq_one_letter_code
_entity_poly.pdbx_strand_id
1 'polypeptide(L)'
;GNLLAMLTVMKALPLSYNRDMQEDKEGFFDTVDTLLSTLEVFAGMVATLQVKGEKTRRAAEEGYILATDLADYLVGKGVPFREAHSIVGGLVQYAAERGKTFKDLSLSEYKSFSPLFEEDVYSVTLASSLGERNVPGGTAPGQVAQQLARARKIVQGKDG
;
A
#
# COMPACT_ATOMS: atom_id res chain seq x y z
N GLY A 1 -3.49 -3.39 -28.13
CA GLY A 1 -2.34 -2.57 -28.59
C GLY A 1 -2.78 -1.31 -29.33
N ASN A 2 -4.04 -0.88 -29.13
CA ASN A 2 -4.74 -0.01 -30.07
C ASN A 2 -4.17 1.42 -30.04
N LEU A 3 -3.67 1.87 -28.89
CA LEU A 3 -2.93 3.12 -28.78
C LEU A 3 -1.70 3.16 -29.70
N LEU A 4 -0.85 2.13 -29.65
CA LEU A 4 0.37 2.10 -30.47
C LEU A 4 0.04 1.99 -31.96
N ALA A 5 -1.00 1.23 -32.32
CA ALA A 5 -1.48 1.14 -33.69
C ALA A 5 -1.95 2.52 -34.20
N MET A 6 -2.79 3.22 -33.43
CA MET A 6 -3.28 4.56 -33.77
C MET A 6 -2.14 5.58 -33.90
N LEU A 7 -1.20 5.60 -32.96
CA LEU A 7 -0.01 6.47 -33.04
C LEU A 7 0.85 6.17 -34.28
N THR A 8 0.92 4.89 -34.69
CA THR A 8 1.69 4.48 -35.86
C THR A 8 0.99 4.87 -37.16
N VAL A 9 -0.33 4.70 -37.25
CA VAL A 9 -1.15 5.15 -38.40
C VAL A 9 -1.02 6.66 -38.58
N MET A 10 -1.06 7.43 -37.49
CA MET A 10 -0.98 8.89 -37.55
C MET A 10 0.44 9.42 -37.82
N LYS A 11 1.47 8.57 -37.67
CA LYS A 11 2.86 9.00 -37.81
C LYS A 11 3.17 9.40 -39.25
N ALA A 12 3.66 10.62 -39.43
CA ALA A 12 4.15 11.15 -40.71
C ALA A 12 3.10 11.26 -41.83
N LEU A 13 1.80 11.31 -41.49
CA LEU A 13 0.77 11.65 -42.48
C LEU A 13 0.87 13.14 -42.87
N PRO A 14 0.95 13.48 -44.17
CA PRO A 14 0.91 14.86 -44.63
C PRO A 14 -0.49 15.46 -44.41
N LEU A 15 -0.60 16.77 -44.26
CA LEU A 15 -1.91 17.43 -44.18
C LEU A 15 -2.60 17.42 -45.56
N SER A 16 -3.93 17.36 -45.65
CA SER A 16 -4.92 17.31 -44.56
C SER A 16 -5.47 15.88 -44.35
N TYR A 17 -6.60 15.54 -44.97
CA TYR A 17 -7.21 14.22 -44.87
C TYR A 17 -6.46 13.18 -45.69
N ASN A 18 -6.17 12.03 -45.07
CA ASN A 18 -5.63 10.84 -45.72
C ASN A 18 -6.57 9.65 -45.45
N ARG A 19 -6.71 8.75 -46.42
CA ARG A 19 -7.60 7.59 -46.30
C ARG A 19 -7.19 6.65 -45.15
N ASP A 20 -5.90 6.59 -44.83
CA ASP A 20 -5.31 5.86 -43.70
C ASP A 20 -5.97 6.23 -42.36
N MET A 21 -6.49 7.46 -42.22
CA MET A 21 -7.23 7.88 -41.03
C MET A 21 -8.54 7.10 -40.83
N GLN A 22 -9.00 6.31 -41.80
CA GLN A 22 -10.18 5.46 -41.60
C GLN A 22 -9.95 4.35 -40.56
N GLU A 23 -8.70 3.95 -40.34
CA GLU A 23 -8.26 2.93 -39.37
C GLU A 23 -8.38 3.39 -37.90
N ASP A 24 -8.75 4.66 -37.65
CA ASP A 24 -8.92 5.20 -36.29
C ASP A 24 -10.08 4.55 -35.51
N LYS A 25 -11.13 4.14 -36.23
CA LYS A 25 -12.41 3.67 -35.68
C LYS A 25 -12.29 2.31 -35.01
N GLU A 26 -11.71 1.33 -35.68
CA GLU A 26 -11.72 -0.06 -35.21
C GLU A 26 -11.01 -0.18 -33.86
N GLY A 27 -9.79 0.35 -33.78
CA GLY A 27 -9.01 0.33 -32.54
C GLY A 27 -9.65 1.16 -31.42
N PHE A 28 -10.31 2.27 -31.76
CA PHE A 28 -11.02 3.10 -30.79
C PHE A 28 -12.26 2.40 -30.23
N PHE A 29 -13.14 1.89 -31.10
CA PHE A 29 -14.37 1.19 -30.68
C PHE A 29 -14.05 -0.06 -29.88
N ASP A 30 -13.08 -0.87 -30.31
CA ASP A 30 -12.63 -2.03 -29.55
C ASP A 30 -12.12 -1.66 -28.14
N THR A 31 -11.42 -0.53 -28.01
CA THR A 31 -10.98 -0.02 -26.69
C THR A 31 -12.16 0.43 -25.83
N VAL A 32 -13.12 1.13 -26.41
CA VAL A 32 -14.32 1.59 -25.69
C VAL A 32 -15.13 0.38 -25.20
N ASP A 33 -15.43 -0.56 -26.08
CA ASP A 33 -16.20 -1.77 -25.76
C ASP A 33 -15.52 -2.59 -24.67
N THR A 34 -14.18 -2.75 -24.76
CA THR A 34 -13.39 -3.44 -23.76
C THR A 34 -13.42 -2.73 -22.42
N LEU A 35 -13.19 -1.41 -22.38
CA LEU A 35 -13.14 -0.64 -21.14
C LEU A 35 -14.49 -0.62 -20.42
N LEU A 36 -15.58 -0.37 -21.14
CA LEU A 36 -16.92 -0.31 -20.54
C LEU A 36 -17.31 -1.66 -19.95
N SER A 37 -17.12 -2.74 -20.70
CA SER A 37 -17.42 -4.10 -20.22
C SER A 37 -16.55 -4.49 -19.02
N THR A 38 -15.26 -4.13 -19.06
CA THR A 38 -14.33 -4.40 -17.94
C THR A 38 -14.74 -3.62 -16.69
N LEU A 39 -15.07 -2.34 -16.82
CA LEU A 39 -15.49 -1.51 -15.69
C LEU A 39 -16.78 -2.03 -15.04
N GLU A 40 -17.74 -2.50 -15.83
CA GLU A 40 -18.98 -3.11 -15.33
C GLU A 40 -18.69 -4.36 -14.49
N VAL A 41 -17.86 -5.27 -15.02
CA VAL A 41 -17.45 -6.49 -14.30
C VAL A 41 -16.70 -6.16 -13.02
N PHE A 42 -15.74 -5.22 -13.08
CA PHE A 42 -14.97 -4.80 -11.90
C PHE A 42 -15.86 -4.15 -10.84
N ALA A 43 -16.83 -3.33 -11.22
CA ALA A 43 -17.77 -2.72 -10.28
C ALA A 43 -18.58 -3.80 -9.54
N GLY A 44 -19.09 -4.81 -10.26
CA GLY A 44 -19.79 -5.95 -9.66
C GLY A 44 -18.89 -6.79 -8.74
N MET A 45 -17.64 -7.04 -9.15
CA MET A 45 -16.65 -7.76 -8.35
C MET A 45 -16.32 -7.01 -7.04
N VAL A 46 -16.06 -5.71 -7.10
CA VAL A 46 -15.75 -4.90 -5.91
C VAL A 46 -16.97 -4.80 -4.98
N ALA A 47 -18.18 -4.69 -5.52
CA ALA A 47 -19.41 -4.63 -4.73
C ALA A 47 -19.69 -5.92 -3.94
N THR A 48 -19.24 -7.08 -4.47
CA THR A 48 -19.43 -8.39 -3.82
C THR A 48 -18.21 -8.87 -3.04
N LEU A 49 -17.11 -8.12 -3.06
CA LEU A 49 -15.88 -8.47 -2.38
C LEU A 49 -16.08 -8.51 -0.86
N GLN A 50 -15.65 -9.61 -0.24
CA GLN A 50 -15.66 -9.79 1.21
C GLN A 50 -14.23 -9.82 1.76
N VAL A 51 -13.90 -8.85 2.61
CA VAL A 51 -12.61 -8.82 3.31
C VAL A 51 -12.64 -9.77 4.50
N LYS A 52 -11.72 -10.74 4.53
CA LYS A 52 -11.54 -11.68 5.66
C LYS A 52 -10.72 -11.01 6.77
N GLY A 53 -11.31 -10.06 7.48
CA GLY A 53 -10.63 -9.18 8.45
C GLY A 53 -9.72 -9.92 9.44
N GLU A 54 -10.20 -11.01 10.05
CA GLU A 54 -9.41 -11.83 10.97
C GLU A 54 -8.15 -12.43 10.33
N LYS A 55 -8.26 -12.93 9.09
CA LYS A 55 -7.11 -13.48 8.36
C LYS A 55 -6.12 -12.37 8.00
N THR A 56 -6.61 -11.21 7.60
CA THR A 56 -5.77 -10.05 7.26
C THR A 56 -5.04 -9.53 8.50
N ARG A 57 -5.73 -9.42 9.64
CA ARG A 57 -5.14 -9.02 10.91
C ARG A 57 -4.07 -10.01 11.36
N ARG A 58 -4.37 -11.30 11.33
CA ARG A 58 -3.41 -12.34 11.71
C ARG A 58 -2.15 -12.30 10.84
N ALA A 59 -2.31 -12.18 9.52
CA ALA A 59 -1.18 -12.05 8.60
C ALA A 59 -0.33 -10.80 8.88
N ALA A 60 -0.97 -9.68 9.25
CA ALA A 60 -0.27 -8.46 9.65
C ALA A 60 0.50 -8.63 10.97
N GLU A 61 -0.05 -9.34 11.94
CA GLU A 61 0.60 -9.60 13.23
C GLU A 61 1.77 -10.61 13.11
N GLU A 62 1.65 -11.62 12.25
CA GLU A 62 2.68 -12.65 12.02
C GLU A 62 3.79 -12.20 11.06
N GLY A 63 3.52 -11.24 10.16
CA GLY A 63 4.42 -10.87 9.07
C GLY A 63 5.62 -9.98 9.40
N TYR A 64 5.94 -9.79 10.69
CA TYR A 64 6.99 -8.87 11.19
C TYR A 64 6.93 -7.45 10.61
N ILE A 65 5.75 -6.99 10.16
CA ILE A 65 5.60 -5.70 9.47
C ILE A 65 5.94 -4.50 10.36
N LEU A 66 5.94 -4.69 11.68
CA LEU A 66 6.34 -3.71 12.68
C LEU A 66 7.87 -3.57 12.83
N ALA A 67 8.67 -4.28 12.04
CA ALA A 67 10.13 -4.19 12.09
C ALA A 67 10.62 -2.75 11.81
N THR A 68 9.96 -2.04 10.90
CA THR A 68 10.30 -0.63 10.64
C THR A 68 9.98 0.24 11.84
N ASP A 69 8.82 0.06 12.49
CA ASP A 69 8.44 0.82 13.69
C ASP A 69 9.38 0.52 14.88
N LEU A 70 9.87 -0.72 15.00
CA LEU A 70 10.91 -1.07 15.99
C LEU A 70 12.27 -0.42 15.69
N ALA A 71 12.62 -0.26 14.41
CA ALA A 71 13.83 0.45 14.03
C ALA A 71 13.68 1.95 14.36
N ASP A 72 12.53 2.54 14.03
CA ASP A 72 12.21 3.94 14.36
C ASP A 72 12.20 4.17 15.88
N TYR A 73 11.72 3.21 16.67
CA TYR A 73 11.81 3.22 18.13
C TYR A 73 13.26 3.35 18.62
N LEU A 74 14.18 2.55 18.08
CA LEU A 74 15.61 2.64 18.43
C LEU A 74 16.24 3.96 17.94
N VAL A 75 15.83 4.46 16.77
CA VAL A 75 16.24 5.79 16.30
C VAL A 75 15.77 6.88 17.24
N GLY A 76 14.54 6.81 17.74
CA GLY A 76 14.01 7.70 18.76
C GLY A 76 14.81 7.68 20.07
N LYS A 77 15.52 6.57 20.35
CA LYS A 77 16.45 6.41 21.48
C LYS A 77 17.92 6.75 21.15
N GLY A 78 18.17 7.31 19.96
CA GLY A 78 19.48 7.84 19.56
C GLY A 78 20.35 6.88 18.75
N VAL A 79 19.86 5.70 18.37
CA VAL A 79 20.59 4.77 17.50
C VAL A 79 20.55 5.28 16.06
N PRO A 80 21.68 5.36 15.32
CA PRO A 80 21.64 5.68 13.89
C PRO A 80 20.78 4.67 13.11
N PHE A 81 19.95 5.14 12.17
CA PHE A 81 18.98 4.29 11.46
C PHE A 81 19.60 3.03 10.84
N ARG A 82 20.80 3.13 10.26
CA ARG A 82 21.51 1.97 9.68
C ARG A 82 21.78 0.88 10.72
N GLU A 83 22.16 1.27 11.93
CA GLU A 83 22.43 0.35 13.04
C GLU A 83 21.11 -0.20 13.61
N ALA A 84 20.10 0.66 13.83
CA ALA A 84 18.77 0.24 14.25
C ALA A 84 18.16 -0.80 13.30
N HIS A 85 18.26 -0.56 11.99
CA HIS A 85 17.80 -1.49 10.95
C HIS A 85 18.56 -2.83 11.00
N SER A 86 19.88 -2.82 11.24
CA SER A 86 20.66 -4.06 11.41
C SER A 86 20.27 -4.82 12.67
N ILE A 87 20.08 -4.13 13.80
CA ILE A 87 19.63 -4.73 15.08
C ILE A 87 18.27 -5.40 14.90
N VAL A 88 17.30 -4.69 14.32
CA VAL A 88 15.95 -5.23 14.13
C VAL A 88 15.94 -6.33 13.05
N GLY A 89 16.79 -6.26 12.03
CA GLY A 89 16.96 -7.35 11.08
C GLY A 89 17.39 -8.66 11.77
N GLY A 90 18.33 -8.58 12.72
CA GLY A 90 18.72 -9.71 13.55
C GLY A 90 17.58 -10.21 14.46
N LEU A 91 16.82 -9.29 15.05
CA LEU A 91 15.65 -9.61 15.88
C LEU A 91 14.56 -10.35 15.08
N VAL A 92 14.27 -9.91 13.86
CA VAL A 92 13.32 -10.56 12.94
C VAL A 92 13.76 -11.98 12.63
N GLN A 93 15.05 -12.17 12.28
CA GLN A 93 15.59 -13.50 12.02
C GLN A 93 15.46 -14.40 13.25
N TYR A 94 15.83 -13.90 14.43
CA TYR A 94 15.74 -14.64 15.70
C TYR A 94 14.33 -15.10 16.03
N ALA A 95 13.35 -14.20 15.84
CA ALA A 95 11.95 -14.45 16.11
C ALA A 95 11.38 -15.47 15.10
N ALA A 96 11.72 -15.33 13.82
CA ALA A 96 11.31 -16.23 12.75
C ALA A 96 11.83 -17.66 12.95
N GLU A 97 13.11 -17.81 13.30
CA GLU A 97 13.72 -19.11 13.59
C GLU A 97 13.07 -19.84 14.78
N ARG A 98 12.43 -19.09 15.69
CA ARG A 98 11.76 -19.63 16.89
C ARG A 98 10.25 -19.69 16.77
N GLY A 99 9.69 -19.30 15.62
CA GLY A 99 8.24 -19.24 15.42
C GLY A 99 7.53 -18.28 16.39
N LYS A 100 8.20 -17.20 16.79
CA LYS A 100 7.69 -16.19 17.73
C LYS A 100 7.34 -14.90 16.99
N THR A 101 6.24 -14.25 17.38
CA THR A 101 5.98 -12.86 16.99
C THR A 101 6.75 -11.90 17.90
N PHE A 102 6.81 -10.61 17.54
CA PHE A 102 7.39 -9.58 18.41
C PHE A 102 6.71 -9.48 19.79
N LYS A 103 5.43 -9.86 19.89
CA LYS A 103 4.71 -9.88 21.18
C LYS A 103 5.11 -11.06 22.07
N ASP A 104 5.64 -12.14 21.48
CA ASP A 104 6.05 -13.35 22.19
C ASP A 104 7.50 -13.29 22.71
N LEU A 105 8.24 -12.24 22.34
CA LEU A 105 9.59 -11.98 22.81
C LEU A 105 9.53 -11.32 24.19
N SER A 106 10.28 -11.87 25.14
CA SER A 106 10.50 -11.27 26.45
C SER A 106 11.42 -10.06 26.38
N LEU A 107 11.36 -9.17 27.38
CA LEU A 107 12.22 -7.98 27.43
C LEU A 107 13.70 -8.36 27.47
N SER A 108 14.06 -9.47 28.10
CA SER A 108 15.44 -9.98 28.09
C SER A 108 15.88 -10.42 26.70
N GLU A 109 15.00 -11.03 25.90
CA GLU A 109 15.27 -11.33 24.49
C GLU A 109 15.51 -10.03 23.69
N TYR A 110 14.64 -9.02 23.85
CA TYR A 110 14.88 -7.70 23.23
C TYR A 110 16.22 -7.08 23.67
N LYS A 111 16.50 -7.06 24.97
CA LYS A 111 17.73 -6.48 25.54
C LYS A 111 19.00 -7.21 25.07
N SER A 112 18.90 -8.46 24.63
CA SER A 112 20.04 -9.17 24.03
C SER A 112 20.47 -8.60 22.67
N PHE A 113 19.57 -7.90 21.96
CA PHE A 113 19.86 -7.23 20.70
C PHE A 113 20.26 -5.75 20.88
N SER A 114 19.67 -5.06 21.85
CA SER A 114 20.08 -3.71 22.22
C SER A 114 19.67 -3.38 23.66
N PRO A 115 20.58 -2.82 24.49
CA PRO A 115 20.24 -2.43 25.86
C PRO A 115 19.22 -1.29 25.94
N LEU A 116 18.93 -0.62 24.82
CA LEU A 116 17.99 0.50 24.73
C LEU A 116 16.52 0.06 24.63
N PHE A 117 16.24 -1.22 24.40
CA PHE A 117 14.88 -1.74 24.51
C PHE A 117 14.43 -1.72 25.97
N GLU A 118 13.26 -1.16 26.22
CA GLU A 118 12.61 -1.11 27.54
C GLU A 118 11.16 -1.62 27.43
N GLU A 119 10.44 -1.71 28.55
CA GLU A 119 9.04 -2.18 28.60
C GLU A 119 8.10 -1.42 27.62
N ASP A 120 8.44 -0.19 27.27
CA ASP A 120 7.71 0.62 26.28
C ASP A 120 7.75 0.04 24.85
N VAL A 121 8.66 -0.90 24.54
CA VAL A 121 8.71 -1.58 23.23
C VAL A 121 7.39 -2.29 22.90
N TYR A 122 6.69 -2.80 23.92
CA TYR A 122 5.41 -3.48 23.75
C TYR A 122 4.26 -2.54 23.35
N SER A 123 4.48 -1.22 23.43
CA SER A 123 3.54 -0.23 22.89
C SER A 123 3.57 -0.15 21.36
N VAL A 124 4.64 -0.67 20.73
CA VAL A 124 4.76 -0.79 19.27
C VAL A 124 3.83 -1.90 18.78
N THR A 125 2.67 -1.49 18.30
CA THR A 125 1.58 -2.35 17.86
C THR A 125 1.09 -1.93 16.48
N LEU A 126 0.27 -2.78 15.83
CA LEU A 126 -0.40 -2.38 14.58
C LEU A 126 -1.21 -1.09 14.75
N ALA A 127 -1.84 -0.90 15.91
CA ALA A 127 -2.63 0.29 16.19
C ALA A 127 -1.75 1.54 16.37
N SER A 128 -0.61 1.43 17.07
CA SER A 128 0.31 2.56 17.21
C SER A 128 0.95 2.92 15.87
N SER A 129 1.41 1.92 15.11
CA SER A 129 1.99 2.12 13.77
C SER A 129 1.01 2.83 12.83
N LEU A 130 -0.23 2.36 12.75
CA LEU A 130 -1.27 3.05 11.97
C LEU A 130 -1.51 4.48 12.48
N GLY A 131 -1.58 4.67 13.81
CA GLY A 131 -1.79 5.97 14.43
C GLY A 131 -0.69 6.99 14.14
N GLU A 132 0.57 6.55 14.08
CA GLU A 132 1.73 7.41 13.81
C GLU A 132 1.79 7.89 12.36
N ARG A 133 1.24 7.12 11.41
CA ARG A 133 1.12 7.54 10.00
C ARG A 133 -0.02 8.56 9.81
N ASN A 134 -0.18 9.50 10.73
CA ASN A 134 -1.17 10.58 10.71
C ASN A 134 -0.64 11.81 9.97
N VAL A 135 -0.30 11.60 8.70
CA VAL A 135 0.12 12.63 7.75
C VAL A 135 -0.84 12.65 6.57
N PRO A 136 -0.93 13.74 5.78
CA PRO A 136 -1.77 13.76 4.58
C PRO A 136 -1.48 12.57 3.65
N GLY A 137 -2.48 11.74 3.43
CA GLY A 137 -2.36 10.51 2.61
C GLY A 137 -1.84 9.28 3.37
N GLY A 138 -1.59 9.39 4.67
CA GLY A 138 -1.18 8.28 5.52
C GLY A 138 -2.32 7.33 5.89
N THR A 139 -1.96 6.23 6.56
CA THR A 139 -2.85 5.10 6.89
C THR A 139 -3.58 5.24 8.22
N ALA A 140 -3.36 6.34 8.96
CA ALA A 140 -4.06 6.58 10.21
C ALA A 140 -5.58 6.58 10.00
N PRO A 141 -6.38 5.97 10.90
CA PRO A 141 -7.84 5.88 10.73
C PRO A 141 -8.52 7.23 10.47
N GLY A 142 -8.04 8.30 11.12
CA GLY A 142 -8.52 9.66 10.88
C GLY A 142 -8.22 10.18 9.46
N GLN A 143 -7.02 9.91 8.93
CA GLN A 143 -6.64 10.28 7.57
C GLN A 143 -7.46 9.51 6.53
N VAL A 144 -7.64 8.19 6.73
CA VAL A 144 -8.46 7.35 5.85
C VAL A 144 -9.91 7.81 5.84
N ALA A 145 -10.49 8.16 7.00
CA ALA A 145 -11.84 8.69 7.09
C ALA A 145 -11.99 10.02 6.33
N GLN A 146 -11.02 10.93 6.45
CA GLN A 146 -11.00 12.19 5.71
C GLN A 146 -10.89 11.97 4.19
N GLN A 147 -10.00 11.08 3.75
CA GLN A 147 -9.84 10.75 2.33
C GLN A 147 -11.10 10.08 1.75
N LEU A 148 -11.77 9.21 2.52
CA LEU A 148 -13.03 8.61 2.12
C LEU A 148 -14.12 9.66 1.95
N ALA A 149 -14.22 10.62 2.87
CA ALA A 149 -15.18 11.72 2.77
C ALA A 149 -14.92 12.59 1.53
N ARG A 150 -13.64 12.89 1.24
CA ARG A 150 -13.23 13.63 0.03
C ARG A 150 -13.57 12.85 -1.24
N ALA A 151 -13.18 11.58 -1.33
CA ALA A 151 -13.46 10.74 -2.49
C ALA A 151 -14.96 10.67 -2.81
N ARG A 152 -15.82 10.60 -1.78
CA ARG A 152 -17.28 10.66 -1.95
C ARG A 152 -17.76 11.99 -2.56
N LYS A 153 -17.17 13.13 -2.19
CA LYS A 153 -17.53 14.42 -2.79
C LYS A 153 -17.15 14.50 -4.26
N ILE A 154 -15.95 14.04 -4.61
CA ILE A 154 -15.45 13.98 -5.99
C ILE A 154 -16.39 13.12 -6.84
N VAL A 155 -16.69 11.89 -6.40
CA VAL A 155 -17.55 10.95 -7.15
C VAL A 155 -19.00 11.46 -7.29
N GLN A 156 -19.49 12.21 -6.29
CA GLN A 156 -20.83 12.81 -6.35
C GLN A 156 -20.88 14.13 -7.15
N GLY A 157 -19.76 14.61 -7.71
CA GLY A 157 -19.68 15.88 -8.41
C GLY A 157 -19.95 17.10 -7.51
N LYS A 158 -19.69 16.98 -6.20
CA LYS A 158 -19.92 18.04 -5.19
C LYS A 158 -18.66 18.85 -4.88
N ASP A 159 -17.54 18.54 -5.53
CA ASP A 159 -16.35 19.38 -5.59
C ASP A 159 -16.44 20.20 -6.88
N GLY A 160 -17.29 21.24 -6.86
CA GLY A 160 -17.58 22.16 -7.95
C GLY A 160 -18.42 23.32 -7.44
#